data_AF-A0A3R6SZD4-F1
#
_entry.id   AF-A0A3R6SZD4-F1
#
_cell.length_a   1.000
_cell.length_b   1.000
_cell.length_c   1.000
_cell.angle_alpha   90.00
_cell.angle_beta   90.00
_cell.angle_gamma   90.00
#
_symmetry.space_group_name_H-M   'P 1'
#
loop_
_entity.id
_entity.type
_entity.pdbx_description
1 polymer ?
#
loop_
_entity_poly.entity_id
_entity_poly.type
_entity_poly.pdbx_seq_one_letter_code
_entity_poly.pdbx_strand_id
1 'polypeptide(L)'
;MEIAIIVLVVLILIGVKAYVDQRNYKKRLRTRLLREWGRPSEDEYGIEKLQTVAEYFRAHENDQSIDDITWNDLDMDTVYQQMNHTKSAMGQEYLYALLHNPQVDAESLKERERLISFFMENEKARFDLQQEFAAIGKGGNFSVYGYLDRVGMLQKENGISSVIQMFAFVGGVISCFFVPDIMIMPTALVAAINMVTYYKRKAQMETFYRLFAFIVKMVRFSEAVASLNIPETEVYFQRLKEEAGRFRHFCRGSWLVVGGGNMEGNITDILMDYVRLLTHVDIIKFQSMAREVLRLGMT
;
A
#
# COMPACT_ATOMS: atom_id res chain seq x y z
N MET A 1 -17.19 37.86 -9.53
CA MET A 1 -16.11 37.68 -10.53
C MET A 1 -14.74 37.58 -9.87
N GLU A 2 -14.40 38.46 -8.92
CA GLU A 2 -13.11 38.44 -8.20
C GLU A 2 -12.83 37.13 -7.45
N ILE A 3 -13.81 36.58 -6.72
CA ILE A 3 -13.65 35.30 -5.99
C ILE A 3 -13.35 34.14 -6.94
N ALA A 4 -14.02 34.10 -8.11
CA ALA A 4 -13.81 33.04 -9.09
C ALA A 4 -12.39 33.09 -9.70
N ILE A 5 -11.86 34.30 -9.91
CA ILE A 5 -10.49 34.50 -10.40
C ILE A 5 -9.47 34.05 -9.35
N ILE A 6 -9.69 34.40 -8.07
CA ILE A 6 -8.83 33.97 -6.96
C ILE A 6 -8.82 32.43 -6.85
N VAL A 7 -9.99 31.79 -6.89
CA VAL A 7 -10.10 30.32 -6.86
C VAL A 7 -9.36 29.68 -8.03
N LEU A 8 -9.50 30.22 -9.24
CA LEU A 8 -8.81 29.71 -10.42
C LEU A 8 -7.28 29.82 -10.29
N VAL A 9 -6.78 30.96 -9.81
CA VAL A 9 -5.33 31.16 -9.59
C VAL A 9 -4.80 30.18 -8.54
N VAL A 10 -5.53 29.96 -7.44
CA VAL A 10 -5.14 28.98 -6.41
C VAL A 10 -5.10 27.56 -6.99
N LEU A 11 -6.10 27.16 -7.79
CA LEU A 11 -6.10 25.85 -8.44
C LEU A 11 -4.92 25.66 -9.40
N ILE A 12 -4.57 26.70 -10.17
CA ILE A 12 -3.40 26.67 -11.05
C ILE A 12 -2.11 26.54 -10.24
N LEU A 13 -1.94 27.29 -9.15
CA LEU A 13 -0.77 27.21 -8.29
C LEU A 13 -0.63 25.82 -7.64
N ILE A 14 -1.74 25.23 -7.18
CA ILE A 14 -1.76 23.86 -6.66
C ILE A 14 -1.36 22.86 -7.74
N GLY A 15 -1.90 22.99 -8.96
CA GLY A 15 -1.56 22.12 -10.09
C GLY A 15 -0.09 22.21 -10.48
N VAL A 16 0.46 23.43 -10.53
CA VAL A 16 1.88 23.67 -10.83
C VAL A 16 2.77 23.10 -9.71
N LYS A 17 2.44 23.33 -8.44
CA LYS A 17 3.18 22.76 -7.31
C LYS A 17 3.20 21.23 -7.38
N ALA A 18 2.04 20.61 -7.56
CA ALA A 18 1.92 19.16 -7.68
C ALA A 18 2.78 18.60 -8.82
N TYR A 19 2.77 19.25 -9.98
CA TYR A 19 3.60 18.87 -11.12
C TYR A 19 5.11 19.00 -10.83
N VAL A 20 5.52 20.12 -10.22
CA VAL A 20 6.93 20.37 -9.85
C VAL A 20 7.41 19.35 -8.81
N ASP A 21 6.60 19.07 -7.78
CA ASP A 21 6.92 18.11 -6.72
C ASP A 21 7.06 16.70 -7.30
N GLN A 22 6.14 16.27 -8.17
CA GLN A 22 6.23 14.97 -8.83
C GLN A 22 7.50 14.85 -9.69
N ARG A 23 7.85 15.91 -10.44
CA ARG A 23 9.06 15.93 -11.26
C ARG A 23 10.32 15.90 -10.41
N ASN A 24 10.35 16.65 -9.32
CA ASN A 24 11.47 16.68 -8.39
C ASN A 24 11.63 15.35 -7.65
N TYR A 25 10.54 14.71 -7.26
CA TYR A 25 10.55 13.38 -6.68
C TYR A 25 11.20 12.36 -7.61
N LYS A 26 10.77 12.30 -8.88
CA LYS A 26 11.37 11.40 -9.89
C LYS A 26 12.87 11.66 -10.09
N LYS A 27 13.28 12.93 -10.14
CA LYS A 27 14.70 13.31 -10.24
C LYS A 27 15.50 12.84 -9.02
N ARG A 28 15.01 13.10 -7.81
CA ARG A 28 15.66 12.69 -6.55
C ARG A 28 15.77 11.17 -6.44
N LEU A 29 14.70 10.45 -6.78
CA LEU A 29 14.69 8.99 -6.82
C LEU A 29 15.72 8.46 -7.81
N ARG A 30 15.81 9.07 -9.00
CA ARG A 30 16.83 8.70 -10.00
C ARG A 30 18.25 8.88 -9.47
N THR A 31 18.57 10.05 -8.95
CA THR A 31 19.90 10.32 -8.39
C THR A 31 20.23 9.37 -7.24
N ARG A 32 19.26 9.05 -6.39
CA ARG A 32 19.42 8.10 -5.29
C ARG A 32 19.73 6.69 -5.79
N LEU A 33 18.90 6.14 -6.67
CA LEU A 33 19.07 4.77 -7.19
C LEU A 33 20.42 4.59 -7.91
N LEU A 34 20.86 5.60 -8.67
CA LEU A 34 22.17 5.56 -9.32
C LEU A 34 23.33 5.66 -8.31
N ARG A 35 23.19 6.45 -7.26
CA ARG A 35 24.23 6.59 -6.22
C ARG A 35 24.37 5.31 -5.39
N GLU A 36 23.27 4.64 -5.09
CA GLU A 36 23.24 3.43 -4.26
C GLU A 36 23.75 2.18 -4.99
N TRP A 37 23.73 2.18 -6.33
CA TRP A 37 24.15 1.01 -7.11
C TRP A 37 25.63 0.66 -6.89
N GLY A 38 25.90 -0.59 -6.53
CA GLY A 38 27.26 -1.10 -6.30
C GLY A 38 27.93 -0.58 -5.01
N ARG A 39 27.18 0.09 -4.13
CA ARG A 39 27.65 0.50 -2.80
C ARG A 39 26.93 -0.31 -1.74
N PRO A 40 27.53 -0.59 -0.57
CA PRO A 40 26.82 -1.21 0.55
C PRO A 40 25.59 -0.39 0.94
N SER A 41 24.53 -1.09 1.37
CA SER A 41 23.36 -0.43 1.94
C SER A 41 23.75 0.37 3.20
N GLU A 42 23.29 1.63 3.28
CA GLU A 42 23.44 2.50 4.46
C GLU A 42 22.24 2.34 5.44
N ASP A 43 21.28 1.46 5.14
CA ASP A 43 20.10 1.25 5.98
C ASP A 43 20.46 0.46 7.24
N GLU A 44 20.24 1.05 8.41
CA GLU A 44 20.33 0.36 9.71
C GLU A 44 18.99 -0.22 10.13
N TYR A 45 19.00 -1.46 10.64
CA TYR A 45 17.79 -2.17 11.05
C TYR A 45 17.79 -2.33 12.57
N GLY A 46 16.80 -1.71 13.22
CA GLY A 46 16.48 -2.05 14.60
C GLY A 46 15.86 -3.44 14.73
N ILE A 47 15.84 -3.97 15.95
CA ILE A 47 15.31 -5.31 16.29
C ILE A 47 13.88 -5.50 15.74
N GLU A 48 13.01 -4.51 15.91
CA GLU A 48 11.61 -4.58 15.45
C GLU A 48 11.51 -4.74 13.92
N LYS A 49 12.39 -4.07 13.18
CA LYS A 49 12.41 -4.18 11.71
C LYS A 49 12.96 -5.54 11.28
N LEU A 50 13.97 -6.08 11.95
CA LEU A 50 14.46 -7.44 11.71
C LEU A 50 13.37 -8.49 11.98
N GLN A 51 12.64 -8.35 13.08
CA GLN A 51 11.49 -9.21 13.38
C GLN A 51 10.41 -9.11 12.32
N THR A 52 10.14 -7.92 11.80
CA THR A 52 9.15 -7.70 10.73
C THR A 52 9.56 -8.42 9.44
N VAL A 53 10.82 -8.28 9.01
CA VAL A 53 11.29 -8.92 7.75
C VAL A 53 11.39 -10.44 7.87
N ALA A 54 11.51 -10.97 9.10
CA ALA A 54 11.50 -12.39 9.37
C ALA A 54 10.10 -13.04 9.27
N GLU A 55 9.00 -12.27 9.21
CA GLU A 55 7.65 -12.85 9.24
C GLU A 55 7.35 -13.75 8.03
N TYR A 56 7.78 -13.36 6.83
CA TYR A 56 7.65 -14.24 5.65
C TYR A 56 8.44 -15.54 5.82
N PHE A 57 9.67 -15.45 6.34
CA PHE A 57 10.50 -16.62 6.60
C PHE A 57 9.82 -17.56 7.60
N ARG A 58 9.39 -17.06 8.75
CA ARG A 58 8.71 -17.87 9.79
C ARG A 58 7.46 -18.57 9.27
N ALA A 59 6.74 -17.96 8.33
CA ALA A 59 5.57 -18.58 7.72
C ALA A 59 5.92 -19.71 6.71
N HIS A 60 7.17 -19.83 6.28
CA HIS A 60 7.65 -20.81 5.28
C HIS A 60 8.90 -21.56 5.74
N GLU A 61 9.18 -21.53 7.04
CA GLU A 61 10.31 -22.24 7.64
C GLU A 61 10.14 -23.75 7.44
N ASN A 62 11.25 -24.42 7.16
CA ASN A 62 11.28 -25.86 6.91
C ASN A 62 12.57 -26.46 7.47
N ASP A 63 12.66 -27.79 7.47
CA ASP A 63 13.79 -28.52 8.05
C ASP A 63 15.16 -28.24 7.39
N GLN A 64 15.17 -27.63 6.20
CA GLN A 64 16.40 -27.25 5.49
C GLN A 64 16.80 -25.78 5.70
N SER A 65 16.00 -25.02 6.45
CA SER A 65 16.32 -23.65 6.82
C SER A 65 17.55 -23.61 7.73
N ILE A 66 18.39 -22.58 7.55
CA ILE A 66 19.50 -22.29 8.45
C ILE A 66 18.91 -21.95 9.82
N ASP A 67 19.36 -22.65 10.86
CA ASP A 67 18.88 -22.45 12.22
C ASP A 67 19.46 -21.18 12.86
N ASP A 68 18.81 -20.69 13.91
CA ASP A 68 19.21 -19.47 14.61
C ASP A 68 20.66 -19.52 15.17
N ILE A 69 21.17 -20.69 15.57
CA ILE A 69 22.55 -20.80 16.08
C ILE A 69 23.52 -20.53 14.93
N THR A 70 23.35 -21.25 13.82
CA THR A 70 24.19 -21.07 12.62
C THR A 70 24.05 -19.64 12.06
N TRP A 71 22.84 -19.07 12.04
CA TRP A 71 22.61 -17.69 11.58
C TRP A 71 23.39 -16.67 12.41
N ASN A 72 23.36 -16.83 13.74
CA ASN A 72 24.08 -15.96 14.67
C ASN A 72 25.61 -16.15 14.59
N ASP A 73 26.09 -17.39 14.49
CA ASP A 73 27.53 -17.70 14.38
C ASP A 73 28.16 -17.06 13.13
N LEU A 74 27.38 -16.92 12.06
CA LEU A 74 27.80 -16.31 10.79
C LEU A 74 27.54 -14.80 10.70
N ASP A 75 27.00 -14.17 11.76
CA ASP A 75 26.59 -12.76 11.77
C ASP A 75 25.72 -12.37 10.57
N MET A 76 24.75 -13.23 10.24
CA MET A 76 23.96 -13.11 9.02
C MET A 76 23.01 -11.91 9.01
N ASP A 77 22.69 -11.33 10.17
CA ASP A 77 21.97 -10.06 10.25
C ASP A 77 22.77 -8.91 9.61
N THR A 78 24.09 -8.87 9.83
CA THR A 78 24.98 -7.89 9.19
C THR A 78 25.07 -8.14 7.69
N VAL A 79 25.22 -9.40 7.27
CA VAL A 79 25.27 -9.80 5.86
C VAL A 79 23.98 -9.39 5.14
N TYR A 80 22.82 -9.72 5.73
CA TYR A 80 21.51 -9.34 5.21
C TYR A 80 21.40 -7.82 5.03
N GLN A 81 21.78 -7.04 6.05
CA GLN A 81 21.70 -5.58 6.00
C GLN A 81 22.56 -5.00 4.87
N GLN A 82 23.78 -5.49 4.70
CA GLN A 82 24.68 -5.07 3.62
C GLN A 82 24.15 -5.45 2.23
N MET A 83 23.56 -6.64 2.10
CA MET A 83 23.01 -7.14 0.83
C MET A 83 21.66 -6.51 0.45
N ASN A 84 20.93 -5.93 1.39
CA ASN A 84 19.54 -5.54 1.18
C ASN A 84 19.35 -4.23 0.38
N HIS A 85 19.52 -4.34 -0.94
CA HIS A 85 19.22 -3.30 -1.92
C HIS A 85 17.80 -3.32 -2.48
N THR A 86 16.91 -4.13 -1.89
CA THR A 86 15.51 -4.23 -2.33
C THR A 86 14.80 -2.88 -2.17
N LYS A 87 13.74 -2.61 -2.93
CA LYS A 87 13.02 -1.32 -2.88
C LYS A 87 11.58 -1.44 -2.36
N SER A 88 11.15 -2.65 -1.99
CA SER A 88 9.81 -2.96 -1.50
C SER A 88 9.86 -3.78 -0.21
N ALA A 89 8.84 -3.67 0.64
CA ALA A 89 8.72 -4.45 1.88
C ALA A 89 8.79 -5.97 1.63
N MET A 90 8.08 -6.45 0.60
CA MET A 90 8.12 -7.86 0.17
C MET A 90 9.50 -8.30 -0.29
N GLY A 91 10.23 -7.42 -0.97
CA GLY A 91 11.60 -7.72 -1.37
C GLY A 91 12.50 -7.95 -0.15
N GLN A 92 12.34 -7.14 0.91
CA GLN A 92 13.11 -7.30 2.15
C GLN A 92 12.80 -8.63 2.83
N GLU A 93 11.52 -8.93 3.02
CA GLU A 93 11.05 -10.20 3.59
C GLU A 93 11.53 -11.41 2.78
N TYR A 94 11.40 -11.36 1.45
CA TYR A 94 11.81 -12.45 0.58
C TYR A 94 13.33 -12.63 0.57
N LEU A 95 14.12 -11.55 0.57
CA LEU A 95 15.58 -11.64 0.66
C LEU A 95 16.01 -12.29 1.99
N TYR A 96 15.38 -11.90 3.10
CA TYR A 96 15.67 -12.49 4.41
C TYR A 96 15.41 -14.00 4.40
N ALA A 97 14.27 -14.44 3.86
CA ALA A 97 13.95 -15.86 3.73
C ALA A 97 14.83 -16.60 2.74
N LEU A 98 15.27 -15.94 1.66
CA LEU A 98 16.20 -16.50 0.67
C LEU A 98 17.56 -16.79 1.28
N LEU A 99 18.05 -15.94 2.19
CA LEU A 99 19.29 -16.18 2.92
C LEU A 99 19.17 -17.32 3.94
N HIS A 100 18.02 -17.47 4.59
CA HIS A 100 17.74 -18.61 5.47
C HIS A 100 17.50 -19.92 4.71
N ASN A 101 17.10 -19.86 3.44
CA ASN A 101 16.80 -21.03 2.61
C ASN A 101 17.63 -21.05 1.32
N PRO A 102 18.94 -21.35 1.40
CA PRO A 102 19.79 -21.44 0.23
C PRO A 102 19.24 -22.42 -0.82
N GLN A 103 19.20 -21.98 -2.07
CA GLN A 103 18.73 -22.81 -3.18
C GLN A 103 19.86 -23.71 -3.68
N VAL A 104 19.59 -25.00 -3.81
CA VAL A 104 20.56 -26.00 -4.32
C VAL A 104 20.21 -26.52 -5.72
N ASP A 105 18.99 -26.25 -6.20
CA ASP A 105 18.54 -26.66 -7.52
C ASP A 105 19.26 -25.87 -8.63
N ALA A 106 19.91 -26.60 -9.55
CA ALA A 106 20.75 -26.02 -10.58
C ALA A 106 19.96 -25.17 -11.58
N GLU A 107 18.74 -25.57 -11.94
CA GLU A 107 17.92 -24.81 -12.90
C GLU A 107 17.44 -23.49 -12.30
N SER A 108 17.01 -23.51 -11.02
CA SER A 108 16.65 -22.30 -10.28
C SER A 108 17.82 -21.32 -10.15
N LEU A 109 19.04 -21.83 -9.90
CA LEU A 109 20.25 -21.01 -9.83
C LEU A 109 20.63 -20.40 -11.19
N LYS A 110 20.54 -21.18 -12.27
CA LYS A 110 20.77 -20.68 -13.64
C LYS A 110 19.80 -19.57 -14.01
N GLU A 111 18.51 -19.75 -13.68
CA GLU A 111 17.51 -18.72 -13.96
C GLU A 111 17.75 -17.44 -13.15
N ARG A 112 18.18 -17.57 -11.90
CA ARG A 112 18.60 -16.42 -11.08
C ARG A 112 19.82 -15.72 -11.71
N GLU A 113 20.84 -16.46 -12.12
CA GLU A 113 22.04 -15.89 -12.76
C GLU A 113 21.71 -15.16 -14.07
N ARG A 114 20.79 -15.72 -14.87
CA ARG A 114 20.27 -15.08 -16.10
C ARG A 114 19.70 -13.69 -15.81
N LEU A 115 18.86 -13.56 -14.78
CA LEU A 115 18.28 -12.28 -14.38
C LEU A 115 19.31 -11.32 -13.79
N ILE A 116 20.24 -11.82 -12.96
CA ILE A 116 21.32 -11.01 -12.38
C ILE A 116 22.16 -10.40 -13.49
N SER A 117 22.67 -11.22 -14.41
CA SER A 117 23.47 -10.79 -15.55
C SER A 117 22.74 -9.75 -16.41
N PHE A 118 21.47 -10.00 -16.74
CA PHE A 118 20.65 -9.06 -17.50
C PHE A 118 20.55 -7.68 -16.82
N PHE A 119 20.22 -7.63 -15.53
CA PHE A 119 20.08 -6.36 -14.81
C PHE A 119 21.41 -5.68 -14.50
N MET A 120 22.53 -6.41 -14.48
CA MET A 120 23.87 -5.83 -14.41
C MET A 120 24.21 -5.06 -15.70
N GLU A 121 23.94 -5.66 -16.85
CA GLU A 121 24.26 -5.10 -18.17
C GLU A 121 23.26 -4.04 -18.65
N ASN A 122 21.97 -4.19 -18.29
CA ASN A 122 20.90 -3.30 -18.74
C ASN A 122 20.47 -2.29 -17.66
N GLU A 123 21.17 -1.15 -17.62
CA GLU A 123 20.88 -0.08 -16.65
C GLU A 123 19.47 0.49 -16.78
N LYS A 124 18.95 0.63 -17.99
CA LYS A 124 17.62 1.21 -18.20
C LYS A 124 16.53 0.29 -17.64
N ALA A 125 16.53 -0.99 -18.02
CA ALA A 125 15.56 -1.95 -17.52
C ALA A 125 15.63 -2.09 -15.99
N ARG A 126 16.85 -2.14 -15.44
CA ARG A 126 17.09 -2.12 -13.99
C ARG A 126 16.47 -0.89 -13.34
N PHE A 127 16.75 0.30 -13.87
CA PHE A 127 16.29 1.56 -13.30
C PHE A 127 14.76 1.68 -13.34
N ASP A 128 14.15 1.38 -14.49
CA ASP A 128 12.71 1.46 -14.68
C ASP A 128 11.99 0.51 -13.70
N LEU A 129 12.50 -0.72 -13.52
CA LEU A 129 11.93 -1.67 -12.57
C LEU A 129 12.16 -1.26 -11.10
N GLN A 130 13.35 -0.76 -10.75
CA GLN A 130 13.64 -0.24 -9.41
C GLN A 130 12.73 0.93 -9.03
N GLN A 131 12.36 1.77 -10.00
CA GLN A 131 11.42 2.88 -9.78
C GLN A 131 10.04 2.36 -9.39
N GLU A 132 9.53 1.34 -10.08
CA GLU A 132 8.24 0.73 -9.74
C GLU A 132 8.27 0.04 -8.38
N PHE A 133 9.35 -0.68 -8.04
CA PHE A 133 9.48 -1.25 -6.70
C PHE A 133 9.57 -0.18 -5.60
N ALA A 134 10.26 0.93 -5.86
CA ALA A 134 10.36 2.05 -4.92
C ALA A 134 9.00 2.74 -4.66
N ALA A 135 8.09 2.71 -5.64
CA ALA A 135 6.72 3.20 -5.48
C ALA A 135 5.90 2.36 -4.48
N ILE A 136 6.20 1.06 -4.35
CA ILE A 136 5.66 0.22 -3.26
C ILE A 136 6.26 0.71 -1.92
N GLY A 137 7.60 0.74 -1.86
CA GLY A 137 8.40 1.18 -0.72
C GLY A 137 8.67 0.09 0.33
N LYS A 138 9.67 0.31 1.18
CA LYS A 138 10.15 -0.62 2.24
C LYS A 138 9.23 -0.75 3.47
N GLY A 139 8.08 -0.07 3.49
CA GLY A 139 6.99 -0.33 4.45
C GLY A 139 7.22 -0.03 5.93
N GLY A 140 8.41 0.35 6.39
CA GLY A 140 8.69 0.47 7.83
C GLY A 140 8.49 -0.87 8.55
N ASN A 141 7.93 -0.89 9.75
CA ASN A 141 7.58 -2.13 10.48
C ASN A 141 6.20 -2.64 10.04
N PHE A 142 6.09 -2.99 8.75
CA PHE A 142 4.90 -3.58 8.15
C PHE A 142 5.30 -4.80 7.33
N SER A 143 4.63 -5.92 7.57
CA SER A 143 4.68 -7.14 6.77
C SER A 143 3.25 -7.62 6.55
N VAL A 144 2.95 -8.24 5.40
CA VAL A 144 1.60 -8.79 5.16
C VAL A 144 1.34 -10.01 6.05
N TYR A 145 2.37 -10.82 6.31
CA TYR A 145 2.25 -12.09 7.03
C TYR A 145 1.80 -11.88 8.48
N GLY A 146 2.30 -10.86 9.17
CA GLY A 146 1.86 -10.50 10.53
C GLY A 146 0.43 -9.96 10.62
N TYR A 147 -0.19 -9.61 9.49
CA TYR A 147 -1.61 -9.27 9.44
C TYR A 147 -2.50 -10.45 9.02
N LEU A 148 -1.96 -11.52 8.42
CA LEU A 148 -2.75 -12.68 7.99
C LEU A 148 -3.49 -13.31 9.18
N ASP A 149 -2.81 -13.48 10.32
CA ASP A 149 -3.44 -14.01 11.55
C ASP A 149 -4.55 -13.10 12.09
N ARG A 150 -4.51 -11.81 11.76
CA ARG A 150 -5.51 -10.82 12.17
C ARG A 150 -6.66 -10.69 11.18
N VAL A 151 -6.59 -11.30 9.99
CA VAL A 151 -7.64 -11.24 8.96
C VAL A 151 -8.98 -11.74 9.52
N GLY A 152 -8.99 -12.71 10.44
CA GLY A 152 -10.20 -13.17 11.12
C GLY A 152 -10.94 -12.07 11.91
N MET A 153 -10.24 -11.03 12.36
CA MET A 153 -10.85 -9.89 13.07
C MET A 153 -11.66 -8.96 12.15
N LEU A 154 -11.49 -9.05 10.83
CA LEU A 154 -12.23 -8.24 9.86
C LEU A 154 -13.74 -8.52 9.86
N GLN A 155 -14.19 -9.65 10.42
CA GLN A 155 -15.56 -10.16 10.25
C GLN A 155 -16.64 -9.55 11.17
N LYS A 156 -16.32 -8.63 12.09
CA LYS A 156 -17.26 -8.35 13.20
C LYS A 156 -18.39 -7.35 12.91
N GLU A 157 -18.49 -6.74 11.74
CA GLU A 157 -19.57 -5.77 11.46
C GLU A 157 -20.22 -5.89 10.08
N ASN A 158 -21.55 -6.09 10.09
CA ASN A 158 -22.40 -5.92 8.91
C ASN A 158 -22.58 -4.42 8.68
N GLY A 159 -21.90 -3.86 7.68
CA GLY A 159 -21.87 -2.43 7.31
C GLY A 159 -23.19 -1.68 7.10
N ILE A 160 -24.31 -2.35 7.33
CA ILE A 160 -25.68 -1.85 7.22
C ILE A 160 -25.88 -0.57 8.04
N SER A 161 -25.31 -0.50 9.26
CA SER A 161 -25.45 0.71 10.10
C SER A 161 -24.85 1.96 9.46
N SER A 162 -23.66 1.87 8.85
CA SER A 162 -23.05 3.00 8.14
C SER A 162 -23.81 3.36 6.87
N VAL A 163 -24.38 2.37 6.17
CA VAL A 163 -25.22 2.61 4.98
C VAL A 163 -26.50 3.37 5.37
N ILE A 164 -27.18 2.97 6.44
CA ILE A 164 -28.37 3.66 6.95
C ILE A 164 -28.01 5.10 7.36
N GLN A 165 -26.90 5.29 8.07
CA GLN A 165 -26.41 6.61 8.48
C GLN A 165 -26.07 7.52 7.31
N MET A 166 -25.48 6.97 6.24
CA MET A 166 -25.23 7.69 4.99
C MET A 166 -26.53 8.18 4.36
N PHE A 167 -27.50 7.28 4.18
CA PHE A 167 -28.79 7.63 3.58
C PHE A 167 -29.61 8.58 4.46
N ALA A 168 -29.56 8.43 5.78
CA ALA A 168 -30.21 9.35 6.71
C ALA A 168 -29.64 10.77 6.60
N PHE A 169 -28.31 10.90 6.52
CA PHE A 169 -27.66 12.20 6.35
C PHE A 169 -27.96 12.82 4.98
N VAL A 170 -27.75 12.07 3.89
CA VAL A 170 -28.02 12.55 2.52
C VAL A 170 -29.50 12.90 2.33
N GLY A 171 -30.40 12.06 2.83
CA GLY A 171 -31.84 12.31 2.81
C GLY A 171 -32.22 13.55 3.63
N GLY A 172 -31.62 13.75 4.79
CA GLY A 172 -31.79 14.96 5.60
C GLY A 172 -31.35 16.23 4.86
N VAL A 173 -30.15 16.21 4.27
CA VAL A 173 -29.63 17.33 3.45
C VAL A 173 -30.54 17.64 2.27
N ILE A 174 -31.00 16.63 1.53
CA ILE A 174 -31.94 16.81 0.42
C ILE A 174 -33.25 17.42 0.93
N SER A 175 -33.76 16.95 2.06
CA SER A 175 -35.03 17.44 2.62
C SER A 175 -34.96 18.90 3.09
N CYS A 176 -33.78 19.39 3.50
CA CYS A 176 -33.58 20.80 3.84
C CYS A 176 -33.84 21.75 2.66
N PHE A 177 -33.72 21.30 1.40
CA PHE A 177 -34.07 22.12 0.23
C PHE A 177 -35.58 22.31 0.06
N PHE A 178 -36.40 21.42 0.63
CA PHE A 178 -37.86 21.48 0.52
C PHE A 178 -38.52 22.06 1.77
N VAL A 179 -38.04 21.70 2.97
CA VAL A 179 -38.63 22.08 4.26
C VAL A 179 -37.53 22.44 5.29
N PRO A 180 -36.84 23.59 5.13
CA PRO A 180 -35.67 23.94 5.94
C PRO A 180 -36.00 24.11 7.43
N ASP A 181 -37.12 24.74 7.77
CA ASP A 181 -37.48 25.09 9.15
C ASP A 181 -37.61 23.86 10.08
N ILE A 182 -37.96 22.70 9.51
CA ILE A 182 -38.14 21.46 10.25
C ILE A 182 -36.91 20.56 10.14
N MET A 183 -36.22 20.54 8.98
CA MET A 183 -35.21 19.53 8.68
C MET A 183 -33.79 19.88 9.12
N ILE A 184 -33.49 21.15 9.39
CA ILE A 184 -32.14 21.57 9.81
C ILE A 184 -31.72 20.90 11.13
N MET A 185 -32.57 20.93 12.16
CA MET A 185 -32.25 20.37 13.48
C MET A 185 -32.07 18.84 13.46
N PRO A 186 -32.99 18.04 12.87
CA PRO A 186 -32.81 16.59 12.74
C PRO A 186 -31.55 16.22 11.92
N THR A 187 -31.26 16.95 10.84
CA THR A 187 -30.08 16.69 10.01
C THR A 187 -28.79 16.98 10.77
N ALA A 188 -28.75 18.07 11.57
CA ALA A 188 -27.63 18.38 12.44
C ALA A 188 -27.42 17.30 13.53
N LEU A 189 -28.51 16.74 14.08
CA LEU A 189 -28.43 15.63 15.02
C LEU A 189 -27.85 14.37 14.37
N VAL A 190 -28.30 14.01 13.17
CA VAL A 190 -27.74 12.88 12.40
C VAL A 190 -26.25 13.10 12.12
N ALA A 191 -25.84 14.32 11.73
CA ALA A 191 -24.45 14.66 11.50
C ALA A 191 -23.59 14.45 12.77
N ALA A 192 -24.09 14.87 13.94
CA ALA A 192 -23.40 14.67 15.22
C ALA A 192 -23.26 13.18 15.57
N ILE A 193 -24.31 12.38 15.35
CA ILE A 193 -24.28 10.92 15.57
C ILE A 193 -23.27 10.26 14.61
N ASN A 194 -23.26 10.67 13.33
CA ASN A 194 -22.33 10.15 12.34
C ASN A 194 -20.89 10.47 12.73
N MET A 195 -20.61 11.67 13.23
CA MET A 195 -19.28 12.05 13.71
C MET A 195 -18.79 11.16 14.86
N VAL A 196 -19.63 10.95 15.89
CA VAL A 196 -19.27 10.11 17.05
C VAL A 196 -19.05 8.65 16.64
N THR A 197 -19.92 8.10 15.80
CA THR A 197 -19.83 6.71 15.34
C THR A 197 -18.68 6.49 14.37
N TYR A 198 -18.32 7.51 13.59
CA TYR A 198 -17.18 7.48 12.67
C TYR A 198 -15.87 7.21 13.41
N TYR A 199 -15.55 7.99 14.45
CA TYR A 199 -14.28 7.83 15.17
C TYR A 199 -14.13 6.47 15.84
N LYS A 200 -15.24 5.89 16.35
CA LYS A 200 -15.23 4.53 16.92
C LYS A 200 -14.86 3.46 15.87
N ARG A 201 -15.38 3.60 14.64
CA ARG A 201 -15.14 2.65 13.55
C ARG A 201 -13.78 2.87 12.89
N LYS A 202 -13.35 4.12 12.75
CA LYS A 202 -12.05 4.49 12.17
C LYS A 202 -10.88 3.83 12.92
N ALA A 203 -10.93 3.79 14.26
CA ALA A 203 -9.91 3.13 15.06
C ALA A 203 -9.75 1.63 14.74
N GLN A 204 -10.84 0.94 14.40
CA GLN A 204 -10.80 -0.47 14.00
C GLN A 204 -10.21 -0.64 12.59
N MET A 205 -10.53 0.29 11.68
CA MET A 205 -10.03 0.29 10.30
C MET A 205 -8.54 0.59 10.21
N GLU A 206 -8.02 1.44 11.11
CA GLU A 206 -6.63 1.90 11.12
C GLU A 206 -5.64 0.72 11.14
N THR A 207 -5.97 -0.34 11.87
CA THR A 207 -5.20 -1.59 11.89
C THR A 207 -4.96 -2.14 10.49
N PHE A 208 -5.99 -2.25 9.65
CA PHE A 208 -5.87 -2.87 8.32
C PHE A 208 -5.63 -1.86 7.19
N TYR A 209 -5.60 -0.57 7.49
CA TYR A 209 -5.38 0.48 6.49
C TYR A 209 -4.08 0.25 5.72
N ARG A 210 -2.98 -0.04 6.44
CA ARG A 210 -1.67 -0.30 5.84
C ARG A 210 -1.70 -1.52 4.92
N LEU A 211 -2.37 -2.60 5.35
CA LEU A 211 -2.56 -3.80 4.55
C LEU A 211 -3.32 -3.49 3.25
N PHE A 212 -4.46 -2.79 3.34
CA PHE A 212 -5.25 -2.49 2.15
C PHE A 212 -4.53 -1.53 1.21
N ALA A 213 -3.84 -0.53 1.76
CA ALA A 213 -2.99 0.36 0.97
C ALA A 213 -1.88 -0.41 0.25
N PHE A 214 -1.27 -1.38 0.93
CA PHE A 214 -0.25 -2.24 0.37
C PHE A 214 -0.80 -3.10 -0.79
N ILE A 215 -1.94 -3.77 -0.61
CA ILE A 215 -2.59 -4.57 -1.68
C ILE A 215 -2.90 -3.68 -2.90
N VAL A 216 -3.44 -2.47 -2.69
CA VAL A 216 -3.69 -1.53 -3.80
C VAL A 216 -2.40 -1.15 -4.53
N LYS A 217 -1.31 -0.89 -3.80
CA LYS A 217 -0.01 -0.61 -4.40
C LYS A 217 0.52 -1.80 -5.21
N MET A 218 0.38 -3.02 -4.71
CA MET A 218 0.81 -4.25 -5.41
C MET A 218 0.03 -4.48 -6.71
N VAL A 219 -1.28 -4.28 -6.71
CA VAL A 219 -2.08 -4.39 -7.94
C VAL A 219 -1.66 -3.34 -8.96
N ARG A 220 -1.48 -2.07 -8.53
CA ARG A 220 -0.97 -1.01 -9.43
C ARG A 220 0.43 -1.31 -9.95
N PHE A 221 1.30 -1.83 -9.10
CA PHE A 221 2.65 -2.26 -9.49
C PHE A 221 2.57 -3.33 -10.59
N SER A 222 1.70 -4.34 -10.46
CA SER A 222 1.53 -5.37 -11.49
C SER A 222 1.14 -4.81 -12.86
N GLU A 223 0.27 -3.79 -12.87
CA GLU A 223 -0.14 -3.11 -14.10
C GLU A 223 1.00 -2.26 -14.68
N ALA A 224 1.77 -1.58 -13.82
CA ALA A 224 2.88 -0.73 -14.22
C ALA A 224 4.03 -1.54 -14.81
N VAL A 225 4.48 -2.61 -14.15
CA VAL A 225 5.59 -3.45 -14.64
C VAL A 225 5.24 -4.20 -15.92
N ALA A 226 3.98 -4.62 -16.08
CA ALA A 226 3.51 -5.21 -17.34
C ALA A 226 3.56 -4.20 -18.51
N SER A 227 3.54 -2.89 -18.25
CA SER A 227 3.67 -1.86 -19.28
C SER A 227 5.12 -1.53 -19.66
N LEU A 228 6.11 -1.99 -18.89
CA LEU A 228 7.53 -1.78 -19.18
C LEU A 228 8.02 -2.63 -20.35
N ASN A 229 7.33 -3.72 -20.69
CA ASN A 229 7.65 -4.64 -21.79
C ASN A 229 9.12 -5.10 -21.77
N ILE A 230 9.59 -5.60 -20.63
CA ILE A 230 10.94 -6.17 -20.46
C ILE A 230 10.86 -7.69 -20.71
N PRO A 231 11.28 -8.19 -21.88
CA PRO A 231 11.06 -9.58 -22.28
C PRO A 231 11.60 -10.62 -21.29
N GLU A 232 12.74 -10.33 -20.68
CA GLU A 232 13.43 -11.20 -19.73
C GLU A 232 12.64 -11.43 -18.43
N THR A 233 11.65 -10.57 -18.15
CA THR A 233 10.80 -10.65 -16.96
C THR A 233 9.34 -10.99 -17.26
N GLU A 234 8.99 -11.17 -18.53
CA GLU A 234 7.60 -11.31 -18.99
C GLU A 234 6.87 -12.45 -18.27
N VAL A 235 7.53 -13.60 -18.12
CA VAL A 235 6.98 -14.79 -17.44
C VAL A 235 6.56 -14.46 -16.00
N TYR A 236 7.37 -13.69 -15.28
CA TYR A 236 7.09 -13.31 -13.89
C TYR A 236 5.95 -12.30 -13.80
N PHE A 237 5.96 -11.27 -14.66
CA PHE A 237 4.98 -10.19 -14.59
C PHE A 237 3.63 -10.57 -15.21
N GLN A 238 3.59 -11.51 -16.15
CA GLN A 238 2.33 -12.07 -16.64
C GLN A 238 1.62 -12.85 -15.52
N ARG A 239 2.34 -13.75 -14.82
CA ARG A 239 1.79 -14.46 -13.66
C ARG A 239 1.31 -13.49 -12.57
N LEU A 240 2.10 -12.46 -12.29
CA LEU A 240 1.72 -11.43 -11.31
C LEU A 240 0.44 -10.68 -11.73
N LYS A 241 0.32 -10.33 -13.02
CA LYS A 241 -0.85 -9.63 -13.58
C LYS A 241 -2.11 -10.49 -13.52
N GLU A 242 -1.99 -11.79 -13.75
CA GLU A 242 -3.10 -12.75 -13.63
C GLU A 242 -3.62 -12.82 -12.19
N GLU A 243 -2.74 -13.00 -11.20
CA GLU A 243 -3.12 -13.01 -9.79
C GLU A 243 -3.67 -11.66 -9.31
N ALA A 244 -3.04 -10.55 -9.72
CA ALA A 244 -3.51 -9.21 -9.40
C ALA A 244 -4.89 -8.90 -10.01
N GLY A 245 -5.23 -9.55 -11.14
CA GLY A 245 -6.55 -9.47 -11.76
C GLY A 245 -7.69 -9.86 -10.81
N ARG A 246 -7.44 -10.81 -9.89
CA ARG A 246 -8.41 -11.24 -8.86
C ARG A 246 -8.78 -10.10 -7.90
N PHE A 247 -7.87 -9.15 -7.68
CA PHE A 247 -8.05 -8.01 -6.76
C PHE A 247 -8.65 -6.76 -7.43
N ARG A 248 -9.06 -6.81 -8.70
CA ARG A 248 -9.60 -5.64 -9.41
C ARG A 248 -10.84 -5.04 -8.72
N HIS A 249 -11.73 -5.89 -8.20
CA HIS A 249 -12.92 -5.43 -7.46
C HIS A 249 -12.55 -4.79 -6.11
N PHE A 250 -11.53 -5.32 -5.44
CA PHE A 250 -10.98 -4.74 -4.21
C PHE A 250 -10.45 -3.32 -4.46
N CYS A 251 -9.67 -3.13 -5.53
CA CYS A 251 -9.09 -1.83 -5.88
C CYS A 251 -10.12 -0.79 -6.38
N ARG A 252 -11.28 -1.21 -6.90
CA ARG A 252 -12.28 -0.28 -7.46
C ARG A 252 -12.82 0.66 -6.37
N GLY A 253 -12.54 1.96 -6.48
CA GLY A 253 -12.95 2.96 -5.48
C GLY A 253 -12.11 2.92 -4.20
N SER A 254 -10.94 2.28 -4.20
CA SER A 254 -10.05 2.23 -3.04
C SER A 254 -9.54 3.59 -2.60
N TRP A 255 -9.54 4.60 -3.49
CA TRP A 255 -9.18 5.98 -3.19
C TRP A 255 -10.03 6.59 -2.06
N LEU A 256 -11.26 6.12 -1.86
CA LEU A 256 -12.13 6.54 -0.75
C LEU A 256 -11.54 6.13 0.61
N VAL A 257 -10.81 5.03 0.65
CA VAL A 257 -10.17 4.49 1.87
C VAL A 257 -8.70 4.87 1.87
N VAL A 258 -7.91 4.32 0.95
CA VAL A 258 -6.44 4.37 0.88
C VAL A 258 -5.89 5.75 0.47
N GLY A 259 -6.75 6.67 0.02
CA GLY A 259 -6.36 7.98 -0.51
C GLY A 259 -5.96 9.04 0.53
N GLY A 260 -5.67 8.69 1.79
CA GLY A 260 -5.38 9.65 2.87
C GLY A 260 -4.01 9.50 3.55
N GLY A 261 -3.07 8.75 2.94
CA GLY A 261 -1.81 8.36 3.59
C GLY A 261 -0.68 9.39 3.57
N ASN A 262 -0.75 10.40 2.69
CA ASN A 262 0.21 11.49 2.69
C ASN A 262 -0.45 12.67 3.39
N MET A 263 -0.08 12.87 4.64
CA MET A 263 -0.43 14.03 5.46
C MET A 263 0.33 15.27 4.92
N GLU A 264 0.17 15.56 3.63
CA GLU A 264 0.74 16.70 2.91
C GLU A 264 -0.39 17.64 2.46
N GLY A 265 -1.25 18.03 3.40
CA GLY A 265 -1.99 19.30 3.36
C GLY A 265 -2.75 19.65 2.07
N ASN A 266 -3.21 18.68 1.29
CA ASN A 266 -3.97 18.96 0.07
C ASN A 266 -5.42 19.28 0.45
N ILE A 267 -5.95 20.40 -0.04
CA ILE A 267 -7.28 20.90 0.30
C ILE A 267 -8.37 19.87 -0.04
N THR A 268 -8.15 19.09 -1.09
CA THR A 268 -9.03 18.00 -1.50
C THR A 268 -9.14 16.90 -0.44
N ASP A 269 -8.06 16.61 0.27
CA ASP A 269 -8.04 15.55 1.28
C ASP A 269 -8.77 16.01 2.54
N ILE A 270 -8.62 17.28 2.91
CA ILE A 270 -9.38 17.91 4.00
C ILE A 270 -10.88 17.87 3.70
N LEU A 271 -11.29 18.25 2.49
CA LEU A 271 -12.69 18.18 2.07
C LEU A 271 -13.21 16.74 2.08
N MET A 272 -12.39 15.80 1.59
CA MET A 272 -12.75 14.38 1.57
C MET A 272 -12.90 13.83 3.00
N ASP A 273 -12.10 14.29 3.95
CA ASP A 273 -12.21 13.89 5.34
C ASP A 273 -13.54 14.34 5.97
N TYR A 274 -14.05 15.53 5.62
CA TYR A 274 -15.41 15.93 6.04
C TYR A 274 -16.48 15.06 5.38
N VAL A 275 -16.35 14.73 4.09
CA VAL A 275 -17.27 13.83 3.41
C VAL A 275 -17.27 12.46 4.10
N ARG A 276 -16.10 11.89 4.40
CA ARG A 276 -15.95 10.62 5.13
C ARG A 276 -16.59 10.67 6.52
N LEU A 277 -16.30 11.74 7.27
CA LEU A 277 -16.83 11.97 8.61
C LEU A 277 -18.36 11.97 8.65
N LEU A 278 -18.99 12.65 7.68
CA LEU A 278 -20.44 12.86 7.65
C LEU A 278 -21.20 11.73 6.97
N THR A 279 -20.59 11.06 5.98
CA THR A 279 -21.29 10.07 5.13
C THR A 279 -20.85 8.63 5.36
N HIS A 280 -19.74 8.38 6.07
CA HIS A 280 -19.15 7.04 6.28
C HIS A 280 -18.79 6.30 4.98
N VAL A 281 -18.62 7.01 3.87
CA VAL A 281 -18.35 6.41 2.56
C VAL A 281 -17.07 5.55 2.54
N ASP A 282 -16.05 5.95 3.27
CA ASP A 282 -14.81 5.19 3.49
C ASP A 282 -15.03 3.93 4.34
N ILE A 283 -15.83 4.01 5.41
CA ILE A 283 -16.17 2.84 6.25
C ILE A 283 -16.93 1.80 5.42
N ILE A 284 -17.94 2.23 4.67
CA ILE A 284 -18.73 1.35 3.78
C ILE A 284 -17.79 0.70 2.74
N LYS A 285 -16.91 1.50 2.15
CA LYS A 285 -15.96 0.98 1.16
C LYS A 285 -14.94 0.04 1.77
N PHE A 286 -14.45 0.32 2.98
CA PHE A 286 -13.54 -0.54 3.71
C PHE A 286 -14.18 -1.90 4.02
N GLN A 287 -15.44 -1.93 4.44
CA GLN A 287 -16.16 -3.19 4.66
C GLN A 287 -16.41 -3.97 3.36
N SER A 288 -16.62 -3.28 2.24
CA SER A 288 -16.62 -3.93 0.92
C SER A 288 -15.26 -4.52 0.57
N MET A 289 -14.16 -3.82 0.87
CA MET A 289 -12.80 -4.31 0.65
C MET A 289 -12.47 -5.51 1.54
N ALA A 290 -12.85 -5.46 2.82
CA ALA A 290 -12.66 -6.55 3.79
C ALA A 290 -13.38 -7.84 3.35
N ARG A 291 -14.64 -7.73 2.90
CA ARG A 291 -15.39 -8.88 2.37
C ARG A 291 -14.72 -9.50 1.15
N GLU A 292 -14.17 -8.68 0.26
CA GLU A 292 -13.48 -9.18 -0.93
C GLU A 292 -12.17 -9.90 -0.58
N VAL A 293 -11.38 -9.36 0.36
CA VAL A 293 -10.16 -10.02 0.85
C VAL A 293 -10.49 -11.36 1.50
N LEU A 294 -11.52 -11.42 2.35
CA LEU A 294 -11.96 -12.67 2.96
C LEU A 294 -12.42 -13.68 1.92
N ARG A 295 -13.16 -13.25 0.89
CA ARG A 295 -13.59 -14.11 -0.21
C ARG A 295 -12.41 -14.71 -0.97
N LEU A 296 -11.39 -13.90 -1.25
CA LEU A 296 -10.19 -14.32 -1.98
C LEU A 296 -9.24 -15.17 -1.13
N GLY A 297 -9.19 -14.97 0.19
CA GLY A 297 -8.37 -15.76 1.11
C GLY A 297 -8.96 -17.14 1.45
N MET A 298 -10.24 -17.37 1.17
CA MET A 298 -10.91 -18.67 1.32
C MET A 298 -10.87 -19.53 0.03
N THR A 299 -10.20 -19.07 -1.03
CA THR A 299 -10.03 -19.76 -2.32
C THR A 299 -8.56 -20.00 -2.62
#